data_AF-A0A7L3QL61-F1
#
_entry.id   AF-A0A7L3QL61-F1
#
_cell.length_a   1.000
_cell.length_b   1.000
_cell.length_c   1.000
_cell.angle_alpha   90.00
_cell.angle_beta   90.00
_cell.angle_gamma   90.00
#
_symmetry.space_group_name_H-M   'P 1'
#
loop_
_entity.id
_entity.type
_entity.pdbx_description
1 polymer ?
#
loop_
_entity_poly.entity_id
_entity_poly.type
_entity_poly.pdbx_seq_one_letter_code
_entity_poly.pdbx_strand_id
1 'polypeptide(L)'
;QAFVEAQNKLTVPFLEQCPVRGLFKERMTELYDYPKYSCHFKKGKRYFHFYNTGLQNQRVLYVQDSLDADAKVFLDPNKLSDDGTVALRGYAFSEDGEYFAYGLSSSGSDWITIKFMKVEGPEELPDTLERVKFSCMAWTHDGKGMFYNCYPKQDGKSDGTETSTNLHQKLYYHILGTNQSEDILCAEFPDEPKWMGGAEVSDDGRYVLLSIREGCDPVNRLWYCDLQKESQGISGILQWVKLIDNFEAEYEYVTNEGTVFTFKTNRHSPNYRLINIDFSDPEESKWKVLVPEHEKDVLEWVACVRSNFLVLCYLHDVKNILQLHDLATGAHLKTFPLEVGSIVGYSGQKKDTEIFYQFTSFLSPGIIYHCDLTKEELEPRVFREVTVKGFDPSVYQTIQVFYPSKDGTKIPMFIIHKKGIKLDGSHPAFLYGYGGFNISITPSYSVSRLIFVRHLGGVLAVANIRGGGEYGETWHKGGILANKQNCFDDFQCAAKYLIKEGYTSPKKLTINGGSNGGLLV
;
A
#
# COMPACT_ATOMS: atom_id res chain seq x y z
N GLN A 1 -32.39 4.09 -9.91
CA GLN A 1 -32.57 5.22 -8.97
C GLN A 1 -33.63 4.95 -7.91
N ALA A 2 -34.91 4.73 -8.26
CA ALA A 2 -35.99 4.51 -7.28
C ALA A 2 -35.71 3.41 -6.23
N PHE A 3 -35.13 2.28 -6.64
CA PHE A 3 -34.71 1.22 -5.71
C PHE A 3 -33.71 1.73 -4.66
N VAL A 4 -32.66 2.44 -5.08
CA VAL A 4 -31.62 2.98 -4.18
C VAL A 4 -32.23 3.99 -3.21
N GLU A 5 -33.07 4.89 -3.70
CA GLU A 5 -33.77 5.86 -2.85
C GLU A 5 -34.68 5.18 -1.82
N ALA A 6 -35.39 4.12 -2.21
CA ALA A 6 -36.23 3.36 -1.29
C ALA A 6 -35.42 2.67 -0.19
N GLN A 7 -34.28 2.07 -0.53
CA GLN A 7 -33.36 1.46 0.45
C GLN A 7 -32.80 2.51 1.42
N ASN A 8 -32.41 3.68 0.92
CA ASN A 8 -31.92 4.78 1.75
C ASN A 8 -33.01 5.34 2.68
N LYS A 9 -34.24 5.49 2.17
CA LYS A 9 -35.40 5.95 2.97
C LYS A 9 -35.79 4.96 4.08
N LEU A 10 -35.49 3.68 3.92
CA LEU A 10 -35.66 2.68 4.98
C LEU A 10 -34.50 2.72 5.99
N THR A 11 -33.26 2.75 5.50
CA THR A 11 -32.06 2.53 6.31
C THR A 11 -31.65 3.76 7.11
N VAL A 12 -31.67 4.96 6.51
CA VAL A 12 -31.23 6.19 7.18
C VAL A 12 -32.04 6.47 8.44
N PRO A 13 -33.40 6.46 8.42
CA PRO A 13 -34.18 6.66 9.64
C PRO A 13 -33.93 5.59 10.71
N PHE A 14 -33.75 4.32 10.30
CA PHE A 14 -33.42 3.24 11.24
C PHE A 14 -32.10 3.51 11.97
N LEU A 15 -31.06 3.92 11.25
CA LEU A 15 -29.77 4.27 11.85
C LEU A 15 -29.87 5.53 12.72
N GLU A 16 -30.61 6.54 12.27
CA GLU A 16 -30.81 7.82 12.98
C GLU A 16 -31.62 7.68 14.26
N GLN A 17 -32.51 6.70 14.35
CA GLN A 17 -33.25 6.38 15.58
C GLN A 17 -32.39 5.76 16.69
N CYS A 18 -31.17 5.30 16.38
CA CYS A 18 -30.27 4.75 17.40
C CYS A 18 -29.89 5.84 18.41
N PRO A 19 -30.26 5.71 19.70
CA PRO A 19 -30.04 6.77 20.70
C PRO A 19 -28.56 7.06 20.96
N VAL A 20 -27.67 6.12 20.61
CA VAL A 20 -26.23 6.24 20.79
C VAL A 20 -25.55 6.84 19.55
N ARG A 21 -26.23 7.00 18.40
CA ARG A 21 -25.61 7.50 17.16
C ARG A 21 -24.96 8.88 17.33
N GLY A 22 -25.68 9.82 17.97
CA GLY A 22 -25.16 11.17 18.25
C GLY A 22 -23.91 11.13 19.13
N LEU A 23 -23.96 10.37 20.23
CA LEU A 23 -22.84 10.18 21.16
C LEU A 23 -21.63 9.51 20.48
N PHE A 24 -21.88 8.50 19.63
CA PHE A 24 -20.82 7.84 18.88
C PHE A 24 -20.16 8.79 17.89
N LYS A 25 -20.96 9.57 17.14
CA LYS A 25 -20.45 10.57 16.20
C LYS A 25 -19.59 11.61 16.91
N GLU A 26 -20.06 12.15 18.03
CA GLU A 26 -19.34 13.13 18.84
C GLU A 26 -17.99 12.57 19.31
N ARG A 27 -17.99 11.39 19.96
CA ARG A 27 -16.75 10.73 20.40
C ARG A 27 -15.81 10.38 19.26
N MET A 28 -16.36 9.99 18.10
CA MET A 28 -15.58 9.72 16.89
C MET A 28 -14.89 10.98 16.39
N THR A 29 -15.62 12.08 16.27
CA THR A 29 -15.06 13.37 15.86
C THR A 29 -13.97 13.82 16.84
N GLU A 30 -14.23 13.78 18.15
CA GLU A 30 -13.26 14.21 19.17
C GLU A 30 -11.97 13.38 19.17
N LEU A 31 -12.07 12.04 19.11
CA LEU A 31 -10.90 11.17 19.18
C LEU A 31 -10.19 11.02 17.84
N TYR A 32 -10.85 11.37 16.73
CA TYR A 32 -10.23 11.45 15.41
C TYR A 32 -9.54 12.79 15.18
N ASP A 33 -9.84 13.81 15.98
CA ASP A 33 -9.21 15.13 15.95
C ASP A 33 -7.82 15.13 16.61
N TYR A 34 -6.86 14.59 15.89
CA TYR A 34 -5.44 14.64 16.24
C TYR A 34 -4.60 14.86 14.97
N PRO A 35 -3.44 15.53 15.06
CA PRO A 35 -2.59 15.80 13.90
C PRO A 35 -2.06 14.50 13.30
N LYS A 36 -2.11 14.35 11.97
CA LYS A 36 -1.66 13.14 11.26
C LYS A 36 -0.58 13.51 10.27
N TYR A 37 0.59 12.90 10.40
CA TYR A 37 1.73 13.09 9.51
C TYR A 37 2.00 11.80 8.72
N SER A 38 2.47 11.94 7.48
CA SER A 38 3.23 10.88 6.81
C SER A 38 4.72 11.00 7.14
N CYS A 39 5.51 10.00 6.77
CA CYS A 39 6.97 10.16 6.66
C CYS A 39 7.32 11.40 5.83
N HIS A 40 8.42 12.05 6.21
CA HIS A 40 9.09 13.04 5.40
C HIS A 40 9.87 12.32 4.31
N PHE A 41 9.76 12.76 3.05
CA PHE A 41 10.53 12.21 1.94
C PHE A 41 11.25 13.32 1.17
N LYS A 42 12.47 13.04 0.74
CA LYS A 42 13.34 14.02 0.10
C LYS A 42 13.24 13.95 -1.42
N LYS A 43 13.14 15.11 -2.07
CA LYS A 43 13.20 15.27 -3.53
C LYS A 43 14.02 16.53 -3.85
N GLY A 44 15.09 16.34 -4.61
CA GLY A 44 16.12 17.37 -4.79
C GLY A 44 16.63 17.90 -3.45
N LYS A 45 16.56 19.21 -3.26
CA LYS A 45 16.98 19.93 -2.04
C LYS A 45 15.90 20.03 -0.96
N ARG A 46 14.69 19.51 -1.17
CA ARG A 46 13.52 19.77 -0.30
C ARG A 46 12.97 18.49 0.32
N TYR A 47 12.26 18.65 1.44
CA TYR A 47 11.46 17.59 2.04
C TYR A 47 9.97 17.87 1.82
N PHE A 48 9.23 16.79 1.64
CA PHE A 48 7.79 16.80 1.49
C PHE A 48 7.16 15.86 2.50
N HIS A 49 5.96 16.18 2.94
CA HIS A 49 5.16 15.31 3.79
C HIS A 49 3.69 15.64 3.68
N PHE A 50 2.83 14.66 3.90
CA PHE A 50 1.41 14.90 4.08
C PHE A 50 1.12 15.23 5.55
N TYR A 51 0.20 16.18 5.74
CA TYR A 51 -0.29 16.57 7.05
C TYR A 51 -1.80 16.80 7.03
N ASN A 52 -2.49 16.28 8.04
CA ASN A 52 -3.87 16.63 8.35
C ASN A 52 -3.91 17.17 9.78
N THR A 53 -4.45 18.38 9.95
CA THR A 53 -4.57 19.04 11.27
C THR A 53 -5.40 18.24 12.27
N GLY A 54 -6.34 17.43 11.78
CA GLY A 54 -7.20 16.59 12.59
C GLY A 54 -8.40 16.08 11.79
N LEU A 55 -9.24 17.02 11.36
CA LEU A 55 -10.55 16.75 10.76
C LEU A 55 -10.70 17.27 9.32
N GLN A 56 -9.61 17.66 8.66
CA GLN A 56 -9.69 17.99 7.23
C GLN A 56 -10.16 16.76 6.44
N ASN A 57 -10.98 16.97 5.42
CA ASN A 57 -11.47 15.89 4.56
C ASN A 57 -10.30 15.17 3.87
N GLN A 58 -9.35 15.93 3.34
CA GLN A 58 -8.14 15.43 2.69
C GLN A 58 -6.89 15.93 3.42
N ARG A 59 -5.87 15.08 3.52
CA ARG A 59 -4.53 15.51 3.98
C ARG A 59 -3.88 16.43 2.94
N VAL A 60 -3.12 17.41 3.41
CA VAL A 60 -2.45 18.43 2.58
C VAL A 60 -0.99 18.05 2.41
N LEU A 61 -0.43 18.22 1.22
CA LEU A 61 0.99 18.03 0.94
C LEU A 61 1.74 19.31 1.25
N TYR A 62 2.76 19.23 2.09
CA TYR A 62 3.63 20.34 2.48
C TYR A 62 5.03 20.15 1.90
N VAL A 63 5.75 21.27 1.75
CA VAL A 63 7.15 21.35 1.35
C VAL A 63 7.95 22.17 2.35
N GLN A 64 9.19 21.78 2.62
CA GLN A 64 10.14 22.51 3.46
C GLN A 64 11.57 22.36 2.93
N ASP A 65 12.37 23.42 3.02
CA ASP A 65 13.73 23.44 2.45
C ASP A 65 14.74 22.61 3.28
N SER A 66 14.45 22.38 4.55
CA SER A 66 15.16 21.45 5.43
C SER A 66 14.21 20.92 6.50
N LEU A 67 14.62 19.90 7.27
CA LEU A 67 13.80 19.34 8.35
C LEU A 67 13.44 20.34 9.46
N ASP A 68 14.30 21.34 9.69
CA ASP A 68 14.12 22.40 10.70
C ASP A 68 13.47 23.68 10.14
N ALA A 69 13.30 23.78 8.82
CA ALA A 69 12.68 24.93 8.19
C ALA A 69 11.14 24.91 8.33
N ASP A 70 10.53 26.09 8.31
CA ASP A 70 9.08 26.22 8.27
C ASP A 70 8.48 25.57 7.02
N ALA A 71 7.48 24.73 7.23
CA ALA A 71 6.76 24.06 6.16
C ALA A 71 5.72 25.00 5.52
N LYS A 72 5.59 24.92 4.20
CA LYS A 72 4.60 25.64 3.40
C LYS A 72 3.70 24.65 2.68
N VAL A 73 2.44 25.03 2.46
CA VAL A 73 1.51 24.22 1.66
C VAL A 73 2.04 24.13 0.24
N PHE A 74 2.16 22.91 -0.29
CA PHE A 74 2.54 22.63 -1.66
C PHE A 74 1.30 22.29 -2.51
N LEU A 75 0.49 21.33 -2.06
CA LEU A 75 -0.78 20.98 -2.70
C LEU A 75 -1.86 20.72 -1.64
N ASP A 76 -3.00 21.40 -1.78
CA ASP A 76 -4.16 21.24 -0.89
C ASP A 76 -5.39 20.74 -1.66
N PRO A 77 -5.68 19.42 -1.61
CA PRO A 77 -6.85 18.85 -2.29
C PRO A 77 -8.19 19.37 -1.77
N ASN A 78 -8.26 19.93 -0.55
CA ASN A 78 -9.50 20.48 0.00
C ASN A 78 -9.96 21.74 -0.76
N LYS A 79 -9.06 22.39 -1.53
CA LYS A 79 -9.42 23.53 -2.40
C LYS A 79 -10.02 23.10 -3.74
N LEU A 80 -10.05 21.80 -4.04
CA LEU A 80 -10.53 21.25 -5.31
C LEU A 80 -12.00 20.81 -5.26
N SER A 81 -12.61 20.77 -4.07
CA SER A 81 -14.03 20.42 -3.88
C SER A 81 -14.56 20.95 -2.55
N ASP A 82 -15.81 21.40 -2.53
CA ASP A 82 -16.44 21.94 -1.31
C ASP A 82 -16.73 20.87 -0.25
N ASP A 83 -16.88 19.61 -0.66
CA ASP A 83 -17.19 18.46 0.20
C ASP A 83 -15.98 17.52 0.39
N GLY A 84 -14.82 17.85 -0.17
CA GLY A 84 -13.60 17.05 -0.08
C GLY A 84 -13.63 15.74 -0.87
N THR A 85 -14.51 15.60 -1.86
CA THR A 85 -14.65 14.38 -2.69
C THR A 85 -13.63 14.28 -3.82
N VAL A 86 -12.78 15.28 -4.03
CA VAL A 86 -11.61 15.19 -4.89
C VAL A 86 -10.38 14.80 -4.05
N ALA A 87 -9.74 13.70 -4.43
CA ALA A 87 -8.61 13.13 -3.69
C ALA A 87 -7.39 12.88 -4.60
N LEU A 88 -6.21 12.94 -4.00
CA LEU A 88 -4.96 12.54 -4.65
C LEU A 88 -4.90 11.01 -4.81
N ARG A 89 -4.60 10.53 -6.01
CA ARG A 89 -4.42 9.10 -6.33
C ARG A 89 -3.19 8.92 -7.22
N GLY A 90 -2.07 8.58 -6.60
CA GLY A 90 -0.77 8.49 -7.26
C GLY A 90 -0.11 9.86 -7.44
N TYR A 91 1.21 9.87 -7.32
CA TYR A 91 2.04 11.04 -7.60
C TYR A 91 3.47 10.60 -7.89
N ALA A 92 4.20 11.39 -8.65
CA ALA A 92 5.61 11.16 -8.95
C ALA A 92 6.34 12.49 -9.12
N PHE A 93 7.50 12.60 -8.50
CA PHE A 93 8.42 13.70 -8.76
C PHE A 93 9.35 13.30 -9.92
N SER A 94 9.74 14.27 -10.74
CA SER A 94 10.87 14.10 -11.65
C SER A 94 12.14 13.77 -10.86
N GLU A 95 13.12 13.17 -11.53
CA GLU A 95 14.33 12.66 -10.89
C GLU A 95 15.16 13.75 -10.19
N ASP A 96 15.18 14.95 -10.78
CA ASP A 96 15.79 16.17 -10.24
C ASP A 96 14.96 16.85 -9.12
N GLY A 97 13.69 16.47 -8.98
CA GLY A 97 12.75 17.03 -8.02
C GLY A 97 12.18 18.41 -8.41
N GLU A 98 12.30 18.82 -9.68
CA GLU A 98 11.81 20.12 -10.17
C GLU A 98 10.35 20.08 -10.63
N TYR A 99 9.84 18.92 -11.03
CA TYR A 99 8.45 18.71 -11.45
C TYR A 99 7.73 17.69 -10.58
N PHE A 100 6.42 17.88 -10.45
CA PHE A 100 5.52 17.02 -9.69
C PHE A 100 4.31 16.66 -10.54
N ALA A 101 4.17 15.38 -10.88
CA ALA A 101 2.97 14.80 -11.48
C ALA A 101 2.05 14.26 -10.37
N TYR A 102 0.75 14.50 -10.48
CA TYR A 102 -0.23 14.04 -9.51
C TYR A 102 -1.55 13.65 -10.14
N GLY A 103 -2.09 12.51 -9.71
CA GLY A 103 -3.39 12.03 -10.14
C GLY A 103 -4.51 12.54 -9.24
N LEU A 104 -5.61 13.01 -9.82
CA LEU A 104 -6.82 13.39 -9.12
C LEU A 104 -7.95 12.41 -9.45
N SER A 105 -8.64 11.93 -8.42
CA SER A 105 -9.87 11.15 -8.54
C SER A 105 -11.03 11.88 -7.88
N SER A 106 -12.17 11.89 -8.55
CA SER A 106 -13.40 12.52 -8.07
C SER A 106 -14.39 11.49 -7.54
N SER A 107 -15.08 11.81 -6.45
CA SER A 107 -16.16 11.00 -5.85
C SER A 107 -15.78 9.54 -5.55
N GLY A 108 -14.49 9.28 -5.30
CA GLY A 108 -13.97 7.94 -5.02
C GLY A 108 -13.82 7.02 -6.23
N SER A 109 -14.02 7.52 -7.46
CA SER A 109 -13.78 6.76 -8.68
C SER A 109 -12.31 6.30 -8.79
N ASP A 110 -12.09 5.21 -9.52
CA ASP A 110 -10.74 4.76 -9.90
C ASP A 110 -10.19 5.50 -11.12
N TRP A 111 -11.03 6.26 -11.83
CA TRP A 111 -10.57 7.15 -12.88
C TRP A 111 -9.70 8.27 -12.29
N ILE A 112 -8.65 8.60 -13.04
CA ILE A 112 -7.63 9.57 -12.67
C ILE A 112 -7.53 10.59 -13.81
N THR A 113 -7.38 11.85 -13.42
CA THR A 113 -6.81 12.89 -14.28
C THR A 113 -5.43 13.23 -13.72
N ILE A 114 -4.37 13.03 -14.52
CA ILE A 114 -3.02 13.44 -14.11
C ILE A 114 -2.82 14.91 -14.47
N LYS A 115 -2.29 15.67 -13.52
CA LYS A 115 -1.85 17.05 -13.68
C LYS A 115 -0.39 17.19 -13.28
N PHE A 116 0.21 18.33 -13.63
CA PHE A 116 1.61 18.62 -13.38
C PHE A 116 1.80 19.98 -12.71
N MET A 117 2.88 20.11 -11.94
CA MET A 117 3.24 21.33 -11.23
C MET A 117 4.76 21.49 -11.19
N LYS A 118 5.25 22.72 -11.30
CA LYS A 118 6.64 23.05 -10.92
C LYS A 118 6.78 23.04 -9.40
N VAL A 119 7.91 22.55 -8.91
CA VAL A 119 8.18 22.48 -7.48
C VAL A 119 8.66 23.83 -6.93
N GLU A 120 9.61 24.49 -7.61
CA GLU A 120 10.06 25.83 -7.24
C GLU A 120 9.10 26.89 -7.77
N GLY A 121 8.63 27.78 -6.88
CA GLY A 121 7.56 28.73 -7.18
C GLY A 121 6.29 28.01 -7.65
N PRO A 122 5.63 27.22 -6.78
CA PRO A 122 4.59 26.26 -7.17
C PRO A 122 3.57 26.84 -8.16
N GLU A 123 3.61 26.32 -9.38
CA GLU A 123 2.83 26.77 -10.53
C GLU A 123 2.24 25.53 -11.21
N GLU A 124 0.92 25.49 -11.38
CA GLU A 124 0.26 24.45 -12.16
C GLU A 124 0.67 24.57 -13.64
N LEU A 125 1.02 23.43 -14.24
CA LEU A 125 1.33 23.34 -15.65
C LEU A 125 0.07 23.03 -16.47
N PRO A 126 0.02 23.42 -17.75
CA PRO A 126 -1.17 23.22 -18.59
C PRO A 126 -1.44 21.74 -18.91
N ASP A 127 -0.42 20.89 -18.79
CA ASP A 127 -0.47 19.46 -19.08
C ASP A 127 -1.55 18.74 -18.25
N THR A 128 -2.42 18.01 -18.95
CA THR A 128 -3.52 17.25 -18.35
C THR A 128 -3.68 15.93 -19.10
N LEU A 129 -3.65 14.81 -18.38
CA LEU A 129 -3.82 13.47 -18.94
C LEU A 129 -5.12 12.86 -18.44
N GLU A 130 -6.04 12.60 -19.36
CA GLU A 130 -7.34 12.00 -19.07
C GLU A 130 -7.34 10.49 -19.33
N ARG A 131 -8.44 9.83 -18.90
CA ARG A 131 -8.67 8.38 -19.08
C ARG A 131 -7.59 7.50 -18.47
N VAL A 132 -6.92 8.02 -17.44
CA VAL A 132 -5.91 7.31 -16.67
C VAL A 132 -6.63 6.45 -15.64
N LYS A 133 -6.22 5.18 -15.52
CA LYS A 133 -6.74 4.25 -14.52
C LYS A 133 -5.74 3.11 -14.34
N PHE A 134 -5.52 2.69 -13.09
CA PHE A 134 -4.54 1.65 -12.72
C PHE A 134 -3.16 1.88 -13.35
N SER A 135 -2.65 3.10 -13.20
CA SER A 135 -1.52 3.63 -13.96
C SER A 135 -0.22 3.64 -13.16
N CYS A 136 0.89 3.35 -13.83
CA CYS A 136 2.21 3.79 -13.39
C CYS A 136 2.36 5.31 -13.53
N MET A 137 3.41 5.86 -12.93
CA MET A 137 3.85 7.25 -13.06
C MET A 137 5.38 7.27 -12.96
N ALA A 138 6.06 7.05 -14.08
CA ALA A 138 7.52 6.88 -14.09
C ALA A 138 8.19 7.91 -14.98
N TRP A 139 8.90 8.87 -14.37
CA TRP A 139 9.65 9.90 -15.08
C TRP A 139 10.91 9.32 -15.71
N THR A 140 11.24 9.76 -16.93
CA THR A 140 12.60 9.59 -17.46
C THR A 140 13.55 10.54 -16.73
N HIS A 141 14.81 10.11 -16.55
CA HIS A 141 15.80 10.90 -15.82
C HIS A 141 16.30 12.13 -16.59
N ASP A 142 15.95 12.26 -17.87
CA ASP A 142 16.17 13.50 -18.63
C ASP A 142 15.15 14.60 -18.33
N GLY A 143 14.14 14.31 -17.48
CA GLY A 143 13.13 15.25 -17.01
C GLY A 143 12.13 15.70 -18.08
N LYS A 144 12.17 15.11 -19.29
CA LYS A 144 11.32 15.54 -20.41
C LYS A 144 9.89 15.06 -20.30
N GLY A 145 9.63 13.96 -19.61
CA GLY A 145 8.33 13.33 -19.65
C GLY A 145 8.19 12.13 -18.72
N MET A 146 7.01 11.53 -18.77
CA MET A 146 6.59 10.48 -17.85
C MET A 146 5.80 9.39 -18.56
N PHE A 147 6.11 8.13 -18.24
CA PHE A 147 5.30 6.97 -18.59
C PHE A 147 4.05 6.90 -17.71
N TYR A 148 2.92 6.59 -18.35
CA TYR A 148 1.63 6.40 -17.69
C TYR A 148 0.75 5.43 -18.48
N ASN A 149 -0.32 4.95 -17.86
CA ASN A 149 -1.29 4.08 -18.49
C ASN A 149 -2.64 4.77 -18.69
N CYS A 150 -3.27 4.52 -19.83
CA CYS A 150 -4.62 4.97 -20.11
C CYS A 150 -5.43 3.91 -20.85
N TYR A 151 -6.75 4.13 -20.88
CA TYR A 151 -7.69 3.25 -21.56
C TYR A 151 -8.25 3.92 -22.83
N PRO A 152 -8.48 3.12 -23.90
CA PRO A 152 -9.07 3.62 -25.14
C PRO A 152 -10.44 4.25 -24.86
N LYS A 153 -10.90 5.14 -25.74
CA LYS A 153 -12.26 5.68 -25.69
C LYS A 153 -13.28 4.54 -25.65
N GLN A 154 -14.30 4.69 -24.82
CA GLN A 154 -15.39 3.72 -24.67
C GLN A 154 -16.72 4.44 -24.83
N ASP A 155 -17.75 3.70 -25.25
CA ASP A 155 -19.11 4.23 -25.29
C ASP A 155 -19.65 4.49 -23.88
N GLY A 156 -20.49 5.51 -23.76
CA GLY A 156 -21.10 5.90 -22.50
C GLY A 156 -20.17 6.70 -21.58
N LYS A 157 -20.37 6.56 -20.27
CA LYS A 157 -19.68 7.34 -19.24
C LYS A 157 -18.33 6.72 -18.86
N SER A 158 -17.46 7.53 -18.28
CA SER A 158 -16.20 7.14 -17.64
C SER A 158 -16.02 7.98 -16.37
N ASP A 159 -17.03 8.00 -15.51
CA ASP A 159 -17.10 8.84 -14.30
C ASP A 159 -17.12 8.00 -13.00
N GLY A 160 -17.13 6.67 -13.10
CA GLY A 160 -17.20 5.73 -11.99
C GLY A 160 -18.60 5.23 -11.68
N THR A 161 -19.63 5.73 -12.40
CA THR A 161 -21.01 5.22 -12.28
C THR A 161 -21.31 4.11 -13.27
N GLU A 162 -20.49 3.96 -14.31
CA GLU A 162 -20.61 2.90 -15.31
C GLU A 162 -20.12 1.54 -14.78
N THR A 163 -20.58 0.47 -15.44
CA THR A 163 -20.15 -0.91 -15.18
C THR A 163 -19.39 -1.52 -16.36
N SER A 164 -18.93 -0.67 -17.28
CA SER A 164 -18.19 -1.11 -18.48
C SER A 164 -16.87 -1.77 -18.07
N THR A 165 -16.54 -2.90 -18.69
CA THR A 165 -15.27 -3.58 -18.45
C THR A 165 -14.10 -2.71 -18.92
N ASN A 166 -12.98 -2.76 -18.20
CA ASN A 166 -11.77 -2.04 -18.56
C ASN A 166 -10.77 -3.02 -19.18
N LEU A 167 -10.63 -2.99 -20.50
CA LEU A 167 -9.73 -3.84 -21.29
C LEU A 167 -8.83 -3.00 -22.19
N HIS A 168 -7.78 -3.63 -22.72
CA HIS A 168 -6.80 -3.01 -23.61
C HIS A 168 -6.15 -1.76 -23.00
N GLN A 169 -5.68 -1.88 -21.75
CA GLN A 169 -4.85 -0.84 -21.15
C GLN A 169 -3.60 -0.65 -22.02
N LYS A 170 -3.20 0.61 -22.21
CA LYS A 170 -2.02 0.98 -22.99
C LYS A 170 -1.01 1.68 -22.10
N LEU A 171 0.27 1.55 -22.43
CA LEU A 171 1.35 2.35 -21.85
C LEU A 171 1.70 3.48 -22.82
N TYR A 172 1.57 4.71 -22.36
CA TYR A 172 1.95 5.91 -23.09
C TYR A 172 3.12 6.63 -22.41
N TYR A 173 3.82 7.44 -23.18
CA TYR A 173 4.79 8.40 -22.70
C TYR A 173 4.34 9.82 -23.07
N HIS A 174 4.20 10.66 -22.06
CA HIS A 174 3.82 12.06 -22.20
C HIS A 174 5.04 12.96 -22.12
N ILE A 175 5.23 13.84 -23.11
CA ILE A 175 6.27 14.87 -23.09
C ILE A 175 5.70 16.13 -22.46
N LEU A 176 6.37 16.64 -21.43
CA LEU A 176 5.94 17.83 -20.72
C LEU A 176 5.91 19.05 -21.65
N GLY A 177 4.82 19.79 -21.62
CA GLY A 177 4.53 20.95 -22.47
C GLY A 177 3.83 20.63 -23.79
N THR A 178 3.43 19.37 -24.02
CA THR A 178 2.68 18.95 -25.22
C THR A 178 1.22 18.60 -24.90
N ASN A 179 0.36 18.50 -25.91
CA ASN A 179 -1.01 18.02 -25.67
C ASN A 179 -1.02 16.50 -25.54
N GLN A 180 -1.93 15.94 -24.72
CA GLN A 180 -2.10 14.48 -24.58
C GLN A 180 -2.31 13.76 -25.93
N SER A 181 -2.87 14.42 -26.93
CA SER A 181 -3.05 13.86 -28.28
C SER A 181 -1.74 13.54 -29.01
N GLU A 182 -0.62 14.09 -28.53
CA GLU A 182 0.73 13.90 -29.07
C GLU A 182 1.49 12.79 -28.31
N ASP A 183 0.88 12.20 -27.28
CA ASP A 183 1.49 11.18 -26.45
C ASP A 183 1.85 9.93 -27.26
N ILE A 184 2.97 9.34 -26.88
CA ILE A 184 3.62 8.29 -27.63
C ILE A 184 3.20 6.94 -27.05
N LEU A 185 2.60 6.09 -27.87
CA LEU A 185 2.25 4.73 -27.48
C LEU A 185 3.51 3.86 -27.40
N CYS A 186 3.87 3.41 -26.19
CA CYS A 186 5.11 2.69 -25.92
C CYS A 186 4.93 1.17 -25.76
N ALA A 187 3.76 0.73 -25.29
CA ALA A 187 3.40 -0.68 -25.24
C ALA A 187 1.88 -0.87 -25.33
N GLU A 188 1.47 -1.91 -26.06
CA GLU A 188 0.10 -2.42 -26.06
C GLU A 188 0.08 -3.94 -26.34
N PHE A 189 -0.98 -4.59 -25.89
CA PHE A 189 -1.17 -6.04 -26.03
C PHE A 189 -2.55 -6.32 -26.63
N PRO A 190 -2.75 -6.08 -27.94
CA PRO A 190 -4.07 -6.17 -28.57
C PRO A 190 -4.67 -7.58 -28.48
N ASP A 191 -3.82 -8.61 -28.56
CA ASP A 191 -4.23 -10.01 -28.49
C ASP A 191 -4.47 -10.49 -27.05
N GLU A 192 -4.06 -9.71 -26.04
CA GLU A 192 -4.18 -10.04 -24.62
C GLU A 192 -4.87 -8.90 -23.86
N PRO A 193 -6.19 -8.73 -24.01
CA PRO A 193 -6.92 -7.52 -23.58
C PRO A 193 -6.88 -7.25 -22.07
N LYS A 194 -6.57 -8.25 -21.26
CA LYS A 194 -6.49 -8.13 -19.79
C LYS A 194 -5.10 -7.75 -19.29
N TRP A 195 -4.07 -7.79 -20.15
CA TRP A 195 -2.71 -7.46 -19.73
C TRP A 195 -2.60 -5.99 -19.38
N MET A 196 -1.93 -5.73 -18.27
CA MET A 196 -1.67 -4.41 -17.72
C MET A 196 -0.16 -4.27 -17.56
N GLY A 197 0.45 -3.36 -18.32
CA GLY A 197 1.90 -3.13 -18.33
C GLY A 197 2.28 -1.93 -17.47
N GLY A 198 2.75 -2.17 -16.24
CA GLY A 198 3.28 -1.12 -15.37
C GLY A 198 4.74 -0.82 -15.70
N ALA A 199 5.06 0.45 -15.96
CA ALA A 199 6.42 0.89 -16.22
C ALA A 199 7.07 1.49 -14.97
N GLU A 200 8.35 1.21 -14.80
CA GLU A 200 9.25 1.87 -13.85
C GLU A 200 10.57 2.16 -14.56
N VAL A 201 11.25 3.25 -14.18
CA VAL A 201 12.58 3.59 -14.71
C VAL A 201 13.61 3.20 -13.65
N SER A 202 14.71 2.56 -14.08
CA SER A 202 15.78 2.12 -13.18
C SER A 202 16.43 3.30 -12.45
N ASP A 203 17.02 3.05 -11.28
CA ASP A 203 17.66 4.07 -10.43
C ASP A 203 18.75 4.88 -11.16
N ASP A 204 19.39 4.30 -12.19
CA ASP A 204 20.38 4.96 -13.03
C ASP A 204 19.81 5.66 -14.27
N GLY A 205 18.48 5.58 -14.49
CA GLY A 205 17.75 6.22 -15.58
C GLY A 205 17.88 5.55 -16.93
N ARG A 206 18.61 4.43 -17.03
CA ARG A 206 18.96 3.82 -18.31
C ARG A 206 17.88 2.87 -18.84
N TYR A 207 17.22 2.14 -17.95
CA TYR A 207 16.30 1.08 -18.34
C TYR A 207 14.87 1.46 -17.99
N VAL A 208 13.93 1.13 -18.88
CA VAL A 208 12.52 1.02 -18.51
C VAL A 208 12.24 -0.44 -18.26
N LEU A 209 11.73 -0.77 -17.07
CA LEU A 209 11.25 -2.09 -16.74
C LEU A 209 9.72 -2.10 -16.92
N LEU A 210 9.23 -3.13 -17.58
CA LEU A 210 7.81 -3.34 -17.85
C LEU A 210 7.34 -4.59 -17.12
N SER A 211 6.66 -4.37 -16.00
CA SER A 211 6.02 -5.41 -15.21
C SER A 211 4.60 -5.64 -15.72
N ILE A 212 4.38 -6.72 -16.45
CA ILE A 212 3.08 -7.03 -17.06
C ILE A 212 2.32 -7.97 -16.13
N ARG A 213 1.06 -7.65 -15.80
CA ARG A 213 0.15 -8.46 -14.98
C ARG A 213 -1.11 -8.82 -15.78
N GLU A 214 -1.74 -9.96 -15.49
CA GLU A 214 -2.98 -10.41 -16.15
C GLU A 214 -4.17 -10.62 -15.21
N GLY A 215 -3.96 -10.32 -13.92
CA GLY A 215 -4.89 -10.56 -12.83
C GLY A 215 -4.31 -10.05 -11.50
N CYS A 216 -4.79 -10.60 -10.39
CA CYS A 216 -4.39 -10.19 -9.05
C CYS A 216 -3.44 -11.17 -8.34
N ASP A 217 -3.04 -12.26 -8.99
CA ASP A 217 -2.03 -13.16 -8.46
C ASP A 217 -0.69 -12.40 -8.36
N PRO A 218 0.15 -12.67 -7.34
CA PRO A 218 1.46 -12.05 -7.20
C PRO A 218 2.45 -12.69 -8.18
N VAL A 219 2.22 -12.44 -9.47
CA VAL A 219 3.04 -12.85 -10.61
C VAL A 219 3.06 -11.76 -11.66
N ASN A 220 4.14 -11.69 -12.42
CA ASN A 220 4.26 -10.78 -13.55
C ASN A 220 5.25 -11.32 -14.59
N ARG A 221 5.03 -10.95 -15.86
CA ARG A 221 6.13 -10.93 -16.83
C ARG A 221 7.02 -9.75 -16.52
N LEU A 222 8.27 -9.83 -16.96
CA LEU A 222 9.24 -8.76 -16.82
C LEU A 222 9.96 -8.56 -18.15
N TRP A 223 9.68 -7.45 -18.80
CA TRP A 223 10.40 -7.01 -19.99
C TRP A 223 11.21 -5.76 -19.66
N TYR A 224 12.22 -5.43 -20.46
CA TYR A 224 12.96 -4.18 -20.31
C TYR A 224 13.31 -3.53 -21.65
N CYS A 225 13.49 -2.22 -21.65
CA CYS A 225 14.04 -1.44 -22.77
C CYS A 225 15.27 -0.68 -22.25
N ASP A 226 16.38 -0.75 -22.98
CA ASP A 226 17.57 0.08 -22.74
C ASP A 226 17.39 1.39 -23.50
N LEU A 227 17.02 2.46 -22.80
CA LEU A 227 16.68 3.76 -23.41
C LEU A 227 17.85 4.36 -24.20
N GLN A 228 19.09 4.01 -23.86
CA GLN A 228 20.27 4.47 -24.59
C GLN A 228 20.40 3.81 -25.98
N LYS A 229 19.71 2.70 -26.23
CA LYS A 229 19.69 2.01 -27.54
C LYS A 229 18.55 2.49 -28.45
N GLU A 230 17.63 3.28 -27.93
CA GLU A 230 16.58 3.91 -28.73
C GLU A 230 17.16 5.06 -29.55
N SER A 231 17.53 4.77 -30.80
CA SER A 231 18.24 5.72 -31.69
C SER A 231 17.52 7.05 -31.94
N GLN A 232 16.20 7.10 -31.78
CA GLN A 232 15.37 8.30 -31.93
C GLN A 232 14.79 8.78 -30.59
N GLY A 233 15.26 8.24 -29.47
CA GLY A 233 14.59 8.37 -28.18
C GLY A 233 13.23 7.67 -28.18
N ILE A 234 12.37 8.04 -27.23
CA ILE A 234 11.01 7.50 -27.15
C ILE A 234 10.18 8.13 -28.28
N SER A 235 9.88 7.36 -29.34
CA SER A 235 9.14 7.83 -30.52
C SER A 235 8.02 6.89 -31.00
N GLY A 236 7.84 5.74 -30.33
CA GLY A 236 6.81 4.76 -30.64
C GLY A 236 6.86 3.57 -29.67
N ILE A 237 6.42 2.40 -30.15
CA ILE A 237 6.54 1.14 -29.40
C ILE A 237 8.02 0.87 -29.13
N LEU A 238 8.38 0.71 -27.86
CA LEU A 238 9.77 0.52 -27.45
C LEU A 238 10.29 -0.86 -27.83
N GLN A 239 11.62 -1.00 -27.98
CA GLN A 239 12.27 -2.26 -28.27
C GLN A 239 12.41 -3.11 -27.00
N TRP A 240 11.31 -3.76 -26.62
CA TRP A 240 11.24 -4.60 -25.44
C TRP A 240 12.06 -5.89 -25.59
N VAL A 241 13.01 -6.10 -24.69
CA VAL A 241 13.64 -7.39 -24.45
C VAL A 241 12.83 -8.15 -23.41
N LYS A 242 12.39 -9.36 -23.77
CA LYS A 242 11.53 -10.19 -22.92
C LYS A 242 12.38 -11.04 -21.97
N LEU A 243 12.74 -10.48 -20.81
CA LEU A 243 13.56 -11.17 -19.82
C LEU A 243 12.82 -12.39 -19.24
N ILE A 244 11.59 -12.17 -18.75
CA ILE A 244 10.68 -13.22 -18.29
C ILE A 244 9.39 -13.12 -19.08
N ASP A 245 9.04 -14.18 -19.83
CA ASP A 245 7.87 -14.20 -20.71
C ASP A 245 6.82 -15.25 -20.28
N ASN A 246 6.60 -15.38 -18.97
CA ASN A 246 5.56 -16.20 -18.36
C ASN A 246 5.03 -15.55 -17.07
N PHE A 247 3.96 -16.11 -16.49
CA PHE A 247 3.35 -15.67 -15.23
C PHE A 247 3.57 -16.69 -14.10
N GLU A 248 4.78 -17.23 -13.97
CA GLU A 248 5.07 -18.28 -12.99
C GLU A 248 5.45 -17.74 -11.60
N ALA A 249 5.90 -16.49 -11.51
CA ALA A 249 6.36 -15.85 -10.28
C ALA A 249 6.30 -14.32 -10.36
N GLU A 250 6.45 -13.66 -9.22
CA GLU A 250 6.68 -12.21 -9.13
C GLU A 250 8.15 -11.86 -9.33
N TYR A 251 8.39 -10.73 -9.98
CA TYR A 251 9.69 -10.08 -10.13
C TYR A 251 9.49 -8.58 -9.90
N GLU A 252 9.64 -8.16 -8.65
CA GLU A 252 9.49 -6.76 -8.23
C GLU A 252 10.87 -6.11 -8.11
N TYR A 253 11.11 -5.05 -8.88
CA TYR A 253 12.39 -4.35 -8.92
C TYR A 253 12.71 -3.69 -7.58
N VAL A 254 13.97 -3.81 -7.17
CA VAL A 254 14.50 -3.17 -5.96
C VAL A 254 15.52 -2.09 -6.32
N THR A 255 16.51 -2.44 -7.15
CA THR A 255 17.59 -1.55 -7.60
C THR A 255 18.44 -2.25 -8.68
N ASN A 256 19.39 -1.54 -9.29
CA ASN A 256 20.41 -2.13 -10.15
C ASN A 256 21.80 -1.50 -9.98
N GLU A 257 22.84 -2.29 -10.24
CA GLU A 257 24.22 -1.85 -10.44
C GLU A 257 24.65 -2.18 -11.87
N GLY A 258 24.56 -1.19 -12.77
CA GLY A 258 24.75 -1.41 -14.20
C GLY A 258 23.73 -2.42 -14.74
N THR A 259 24.20 -3.56 -15.26
CA THR A 259 23.34 -4.62 -15.79
C THR A 259 22.87 -5.63 -14.74
N VAL A 260 23.33 -5.54 -13.49
CA VAL A 260 22.92 -6.46 -12.42
C VAL A 260 21.72 -5.86 -11.68
N PHE A 261 20.55 -6.47 -11.86
CA PHE A 261 19.30 -6.03 -11.27
C PHE A 261 18.90 -6.91 -10.09
N THR A 262 18.52 -6.28 -8.98
CA THR A 262 18.00 -6.96 -7.79
C THR A 262 16.48 -6.95 -7.81
N PHE A 263 15.87 -8.13 -7.61
CA PHE A 263 14.41 -8.32 -7.57
C PHE A 263 13.97 -9.06 -6.31
N LYS A 264 12.85 -8.65 -5.73
CA LYS A 264 12.05 -9.50 -4.84
C LYS A 264 11.26 -10.49 -5.69
N THR A 265 11.29 -11.77 -5.32
CA THR A 265 10.60 -12.83 -6.06
C THR A 265 10.03 -13.91 -5.16
N ASN A 266 8.93 -14.53 -5.60
CA ASN A 266 8.39 -15.77 -5.03
C ASN A 266 8.71 -17.02 -5.87
N ARG A 267 9.59 -16.90 -6.88
CA ARG A 267 10.02 -18.02 -7.73
C ARG A 267 10.66 -19.12 -6.87
N HIS A 268 9.93 -20.22 -6.72
CA HIS A 268 10.26 -21.35 -5.84
C HIS A 268 10.42 -20.98 -4.35
N SER A 269 9.84 -19.86 -3.94
CA SER A 269 9.99 -19.31 -2.59
C SER A 269 8.71 -18.63 -2.12
N PRO A 270 7.72 -19.36 -1.57
CA PRO A 270 6.43 -18.80 -1.16
C PRO A 270 6.52 -17.68 -0.11
N ASN A 271 7.57 -17.61 0.70
CA ASN A 271 7.83 -16.54 1.68
C ASN A 271 8.69 -15.41 1.10
N TYR A 272 8.93 -15.42 -0.21
CA TYR A 272 9.73 -14.45 -0.97
C TYR A 272 11.22 -14.46 -0.61
N ARG A 273 12.03 -13.99 -1.56
CA ARG A 273 13.49 -13.85 -1.46
C ARG A 273 14.00 -12.74 -2.36
N LEU A 274 15.28 -12.38 -2.25
CA LEU A 274 15.95 -11.49 -3.20
C LEU A 274 16.87 -12.27 -4.13
N ILE A 275 16.77 -11.97 -5.42
CA ILE A 275 17.66 -12.49 -6.46
C ILE A 275 18.31 -11.36 -7.26
N ASN A 276 19.49 -11.62 -7.79
CA ASN A 276 20.15 -10.80 -8.79
C ASN A 276 20.07 -11.47 -10.16
N ILE A 277 19.65 -10.71 -11.17
CA ILE A 277 19.63 -11.10 -12.58
C ILE A 277 20.53 -10.12 -13.34
N ASP A 278 21.55 -10.64 -14.04
CA ASP A 278 22.37 -9.81 -14.92
C ASP A 278 21.75 -9.79 -16.32
N PHE A 279 21.36 -8.61 -16.81
CA PHE A 279 20.75 -8.46 -18.14
C PHE A 279 21.74 -8.77 -19.28
N SER A 280 23.05 -8.80 -19.00
CA SER A 280 24.04 -9.29 -19.97
C SER A 280 24.11 -10.81 -20.04
N ASP A 281 23.60 -11.52 -19.02
CA ASP A 281 23.60 -12.98 -18.96
C ASP A 281 22.34 -13.53 -18.23
N PRO A 282 21.15 -13.38 -18.83
CA PRO A 282 19.87 -13.44 -18.12
C PRO A 282 19.32 -14.85 -17.83
N GLU A 283 20.04 -15.92 -18.19
CA GLU A 283 19.56 -17.29 -18.02
C GLU A 283 19.28 -17.62 -16.54
N GLU A 284 18.14 -18.27 -16.24
CA GLU A 284 17.73 -18.60 -14.85
C GLU A 284 18.79 -19.42 -14.09
N SER A 285 19.55 -20.26 -14.78
CA SER A 285 20.66 -21.04 -14.22
C SER A 285 21.80 -20.18 -13.65
N LYS A 286 21.85 -18.89 -14.01
CA LYS A 286 22.91 -17.95 -13.64
C LYS A 286 22.47 -16.95 -12.58
N TRP A 287 21.17 -16.82 -12.33
CA TRP A 287 20.63 -15.96 -11.29
C TRP A 287 21.26 -16.28 -9.95
N LYS A 288 21.51 -15.23 -9.15
CA LYS A 288 22.12 -15.37 -7.83
C LYS A 288 21.11 -15.05 -6.76
N VAL A 289 21.01 -15.89 -5.74
CA VAL A 289 20.23 -15.56 -4.56
C VAL A 289 21.04 -14.57 -3.72
N LEU A 290 20.53 -13.35 -3.57
CA LEU A 290 21.17 -12.31 -2.76
C LEU A 290 20.77 -12.47 -1.29
N VAL A 291 19.48 -12.56 -1.02
CA VAL A 291 18.94 -12.87 0.32
C VAL A 291 18.04 -14.09 0.18
N PRO A 292 18.35 -15.22 0.81
CA PRO A 292 17.54 -16.43 0.71
C PRO A 292 16.17 -16.23 1.38
N GLU A 293 15.24 -17.10 1.00
CA GLU A 293 13.93 -17.18 1.64
C GLU A 293 14.08 -17.54 3.12
N HIS A 294 13.26 -16.92 3.97
CA HIS A 294 13.17 -17.27 5.38
C HIS A 294 12.20 -18.45 5.58
N GLU A 295 12.52 -19.36 6.51
CA GLU A 295 11.72 -20.57 6.75
C GLU A 295 10.26 -20.24 7.17
N LYS A 296 10.06 -19.11 7.86
CA LYS A 296 8.76 -18.72 8.44
C LYS A 296 8.26 -17.33 8.09
N ASP A 297 9.17 -16.41 7.80
CA ASP A 297 8.83 -14.97 7.79
C ASP A 297 8.69 -14.54 6.33
N VAL A 298 7.64 -13.79 6.03
CA VAL A 298 7.36 -13.36 4.66
C VAL A 298 8.09 -12.06 4.40
N LEU A 299 8.91 -11.99 3.36
CA LEU A 299 9.51 -10.73 2.92
C LEU A 299 8.44 -9.92 2.16
N GLU A 300 7.94 -8.84 2.79
CA GLU A 300 6.85 -8.03 2.22
C GLU A 300 7.35 -7.06 1.15
N TRP A 301 8.40 -6.31 1.45
CA TRP A 301 8.99 -5.33 0.54
C TRP A 301 10.45 -5.05 0.87
N VAL A 302 11.18 -4.52 -0.12
CA VAL A 302 12.58 -4.14 -0.02
C VAL A 302 12.81 -2.78 -0.67
N ALA A 303 13.63 -1.94 -0.06
CA ALA A 303 14.06 -0.67 -0.64
C ALA A 303 15.58 -0.53 -0.59
N CYS A 304 16.18 0.01 -1.66
CA CYS A 304 17.58 0.40 -1.68
C CYS A 304 17.74 1.85 -1.19
N VAL A 305 18.73 2.09 -0.33
CA VAL A 305 19.03 3.40 0.25
C VAL A 305 20.53 3.54 0.48
N ARG A 306 21.04 4.78 0.51
CA ARG A 306 22.46 5.09 0.75
C ARG A 306 23.39 4.30 -0.17
N SER A 307 22.99 4.20 -1.44
CA SER A 307 23.65 3.50 -2.55
C SER A 307 23.72 1.98 -2.41
N ASN A 308 24.07 1.45 -1.24
CA ASN A 308 24.43 0.05 -1.05
C ASN A 308 23.77 -0.62 0.16
N PHE A 309 22.76 0.01 0.78
CA PHE A 309 21.97 -0.64 1.82
C PHE A 309 20.60 -1.05 1.29
N LEU A 310 20.12 -2.17 1.81
CA LEU A 310 18.77 -2.66 1.60
C LEU A 310 18.00 -2.60 2.92
N VAL A 311 16.84 -1.97 2.92
CA VAL A 311 15.87 -2.03 4.01
C VAL A 311 14.86 -3.12 3.66
N LEU A 312 14.81 -4.18 4.47
CA LEU A 312 13.91 -5.32 4.28
C LEU A 312 12.82 -5.27 5.36
N CYS A 313 11.56 -5.34 4.95
CA CYS A 313 10.44 -5.48 5.87
C CYS A 313 9.88 -6.90 5.77
N TYR A 314 9.97 -7.62 6.88
CA TYR A 314 9.40 -8.95 7.03
C TYR A 314 8.07 -8.89 7.79
N LEU A 315 7.25 -9.92 7.59
CA LEU A 315 6.10 -10.23 8.41
C LEU A 315 6.36 -11.53 9.19
N HIS A 316 6.46 -11.40 10.51
CA HIS A 316 6.66 -12.50 11.46
C HIS A 316 5.43 -12.64 12.34
N ASP A 317 4.67 -13.73 12.16
CA ASP A 317 3.40 -13.96 12.84
C ASP A 317 2.52 -12.70 12.86
N VAL A 318 2.31 -12.13 11.66
CA VAL A 318 1.44 -10.95 11.43
C VAL A 318 1.94 -9.66 12.12
N LYS A 319 3.26 -9.53 12.35
CA LYS A 319 3.91 -8.34 12.92
C LYS A 319 5.11 -7.96 12.07
N ASN A 320 5.35 -6.68 11.85
CA ASN A 320 6.50 -6.29 11.04
C ASN A 320 7.83 -6.35 11.80
N ILE A 321 8.86 -6.78 11.08
CA ILE A 321 10.27 -6.69 11.48
C ILE A 321 10.98 -5.90 10.38
N LEU A 322 11.75 -4.88 10.76
CA LEU A 322 12.49 -4.05 9.81
C LEU A 322 13.99 -4.27 9.99
N GLN A 323 14.67 -4.64 8.91
CA GLN A 323 16.08 -4.99 8.90
C GLN A 323 16.85 -4.16 7.87
N LEU A 324 18.14 -3.94 8.13
CA LEU A 324 19.09 -3.35 7.22
C LEU A 324 20.07 -4.44 6.77
N HIS A 325 20.29 -4.54 5.46
CA HIS A 325 21.21 -5.48 4.83
C HIS A 325 22.18 -4.76 3.91
N ASP A 326 23.31 -5.38 3.63
CA ASP A 326 24.27 -4.95 2.61
C ASP A 326 23.82 -5.41 1.21
N LEU A 327 23.80 -4.51 0.22
CA LEU A 327 23.39 -4.81 -1.16
C LEU A 327 24.36 -5.76 -1.87
N ALA A 328 25.66 -5.67 -1.59
CA ALA A 328 26.67 -6.44 -2.32
C ALA A 328 26.66 -7.92 -1.92
N THR A 329 26.38 -8.21 -0.65
CA THR A 329 26.47 -9.56 -0.06
C THR A 329 25.13 -10.12 0.39
N GLY A 330 24.11 -9.28 0.58
CA GLY A 330 22.84 -9.65 1.20
C GLY A 330 22.93 -9.85 2.71
N ALA A 331 24.09 -9.62 3.32
CA ALA A 331 24.32 -9.86 4.74
C ALA A 331 23.45 -8.93 5.61
N HIS A 332 22.85 -9.49 6.65
CA HIS A 332 22.15 -8.73 7.68
C HIS A 332 23.14 -7.86 8.46
N LEU A 333 22.81 -6.57 8.62
CA LEU A 333 23.63 -5.59 9.33
C LEU A 333 22.99 -5.16 10.64
N LYS A 334 21.67 -4.93 10.65
CA LYS A 334 20.95 -4.41 11.82
C LYS A 334 19.47 -4.75 11.76
N THR A 335 18.86 -4.99 12.91
CA THR A 335 17.39 -4.97 13.07
C THR A 335 16.99 -3.68 13.77
N PHE A 336 16.05 -2.93 13.19
CA PHE A 336 15.47 -1.76 13.83
C PHE A 336 14.45 -2.22 14.88
N PRO A 337 14.55 -1.74 16.15
CA PRO A 337 13.61 -2.12 17.19
C PRO A 337 12.21 -1.59 16.86
N LEU A 338 11.23 -2.48 16.90
CA LEU A 338 9.82 -2.16 16.72
C LEU A 338 9.01 -2.83 17.83
N GLU A 339 7.94 -2.18 18.26
CA GLU A 339 6.90 -2.84 19.05
C GLU A 339 6.04 -3.75 18.16
N VAL A 340 5.08 -4.45 18.76
CA VAL A 340 4.09 -5.25 18.02
C VAL A 340 3.20 -4.33 17.21
N GLY A 341 3.37 -4.33 15.89
CA GLY A 341 2.59 -3.51 14.98
C GLY A 341 3.03 -3.66 13.53
N SER A 342 2.80 -2.60 12.76
CA SER A 342 3.01 -2.57 11.33
C SER A 342 3.78 -1.33 10.87
N ILE A 343 4.57 -1.49 9.81
CA ILE A 343 5.15 -0.38 9.05
C ILE A 343 4.18 -0.01 7.94
N VAL A 344 3.66 1.22 7.99
CA VAL A 344 2.62 1.72 7.06
C VAL A 344 3.11 2.89 6.21
N GLY A 345 4.38 3.28 6.37
CA GLY A 345 5.03 4.30 5.56
C GLY A 345 6.54 4.13 5.62
N TYR A 346 7.19 4.39 4.49
CA TYR A 346 8.64 4.36 4.34
C TYR A 346 9.07 5.44 3.35
N SER A 347 10.26 6.00 3.56
CA SER A 347 10.95 6.80 2.57
C SER A 347 12.46 6.70 2.75
N GLY A 348 13.14 6.54 1.62
CA GLY A 348 14.59 6.48 1.50
C GLY A 348 14.92 5.85 0.16
N GLN A 349 15.32 6.68 -0.81
CA GLN A 349 15.75 6.24 -2.14
C GLN A 349 17.22 5.88 -2.13
N LYS A 350 17.69 5.20 -3.18
CA LYS A 350 19.10 4.84 -3.34
C LYS A 350 20.06 6.01 -3.15
N LYS A 351 19.68 7.21 -3.60
CA LYS A 351 20.46 8.45 -3.45
C LYS A 351 20.34 9.13 -2.09
N ASP A 352 19.31 8.78 -1.31
CA ASP A 352 19.11 9.33 0.03
C ASP A 352 20.09 8.69 1.01
N THR A 353 20.44 9.41 2.07
CA THR A 353 21.41 8.98 3.09
C THR A 353 20.77 8.74 4.45
N GLU A 354 19.45 8.78 4.50
CA GLU A 354 18.62 8.66 5.69
C GLU A 354 17.32 7.97 5.33
N ILE A 355 16.66 7.39 6.33
CA ILE A 355 15.34 6.79 6.17
C ILE A 355 14.35 7.38 7.17
N PHE A 356 13.08 7.42 6.75
CA PHE A 356 11.95 7.59 7.65
C PHE A 356 11.01 6.40 7.51
N TYR A 357 10.47 5.93 8.63
CA TYR A 357 9.45 4.87 8.61
C TYR A 357 8.37 5.15 9.65
N GLN A 358 7.12 4.88 9.27
CA GLN A 358 5.94 5.11 10.09
C GLN A 358 5.43 3.78 10.63
N PHE A 359 5.47 3.64 11.94
CA PHE A 359 4.93 2.51 12.69
C PHE A 359 3.54 2.82 13.22
N THR A 360 2.63 1.85 13.20
CA THR A 360 1.30 1.92 13.83
C THR A 360 0.95 0.61 14.52
N SER A 361 0.01 0.63 15.45
CA SER A 361 -0.53 -0.56 16.11
C SER A 361 -1.98 -0.33 16.53
N PHE A 362 -2.65 -1.33 17.11
CA PHE A 362 -4.06 -1.20 17.52
C PHE A 362 -4.30 -0.08 18.54
N LEU A 363 -3.32 0.22 19.39
CA LEU A 363 -3.41 1.21 20.47
C LEU A 363 -2.52 2.45 20.25
N SER A 364 -1.76 2.48 19.14
CA SER A 364 -0.78 3.53 18.84
C SER A 364 -1.06 4.10 17.44
N PRO A 365 -1.51 5.36 17.30
CA PRO A 365 -1.93 5.94 16.02
C PRO A 365 -0.83 5.98 14.97
N GLY A 366 0.34 6.50 15.34
CA GLY A 366 1.49 6.56 14.45
C GLY A 366 2.71 7.12 15.16
N ILE A 367 3.85 6.44 15.00
CA ILE A 367 5.17 6.93 15.38
C ILE A 367 6.01 6.95 14.10
N ILE A 368 6.55 8.11 13.74
CA ILE A 368 7.50 8.25 12.65
C ILE A 368 8.89 8.21 13.26
N TYR A 369 9.71 7.29 12.80
CA TYR A 369 11.12 7.22 13.13
C TYR A 369 11.97 7.80 12.00
N HIS A 370 13.14 8.30 12.36
CA HIS A 370 14.19 8.76 11.46
C HIS A 370 15.49 8.05 11.81
N CYS A 371 16.27 7.66 10.81
CA CYS A 371 17.61 7.12 11.00
C CYS A 371 18.56 7.72 9.96
N ASP A 372 19.59 8.42 10.42
CA ASP A 372 20.71 8.86 9.60
C ASP A 372 21.61 7.66 9.32
N LEU A 373 21.64 7.21 8.06
CA LEU A 373 22.40 6.04 7.67
C LEU A 373 23.86 6.36 7.44
N THR A 374 24.32 7.61 7.53
CA THR A 374 25.73 7.98 7.34
C THR A 374 26.62 7.65 8.53
N LYS A 375 26.03 7.49 9.72
CA LYS A 375 26.75 7.26 10.98
C LYS A 375 27.30 5.83 11.06
N GLU A 376 28.40 5.67 11.79
CA GLU A 376 28.93 4.34 12.14
C GLU A 376 27.96 3.59 13.07
N GLU A 377 27.45 4.30 14.09
CA GLU A 377 26.40 3.80 14.97
C GLU A 377 25.03 4.26 14.46
N LEU A 378 24.26 3.31 13.95
CA LEU A 378 22.92 3.57 13.44
C LEU A 378 21.91 3.61 14.58
N GLU A 379 21.37 4.79 14.85
CA GLU A 379 20.37 5.03 15.89
C GLU A 379 19.05 5.53 15.29
N PRO A 380 18.02 4.68 15.18
CA PRO A 380 16.68 5.16 14.86
C PRO A 380 16.14 6.00 16.03
N ARG A 381 15.65 7.20 15.72
CA ARG A 381 15.09 8.14 16.69
C ARG A 381 13.64 8.41 16.37
N VAL A 382 12.83 8.62 17.40
CA VAL A 382 11.46 9.12 17.23
C VAL A 382 11.56 10.51 16.62
N PHE A 383 11.06 10.65 15.39
CA PHE A 383 10.99 11.91 14.67
C PHE A 383 9.68 12.64 14.97
N ARG A 384 8.56 11.90 14.97
CA ARG A 384 7.26 12.40 15.40
C ARG A 384 6.48 11.30 16.11
N GLU A 385 5.86 11.66 17.22
CA GLU A 385 4.91 10.82 17.92
C GLU A 385 3.63 11.63 18.13
N VAL A 386 2.49 11.02 17.84
CA VAL A 386 1.19 11.65 18.09
C VAL A 386 0.40 10.80 19.05
N THR A 387 -0.14 11.43 20.09
CA THR A 387 -1.02 10.78 21.07
C THR A 387 -2.45 11.29 20.92
N VAL A 388 -3.44 10.42 21.09
CA VAL A 388 -4.85 10.83 21.10
C VAL A 388 -5.26 11.32 22.48
N LYS A 389 -5.71 12.58 22.54
CA LYS A 389 -6.06 13.23 23.81
C LYS A 389 -7.18 12.48 24.54
N GLY A 390 -6.98 12.25 25.83
CA GLY A 390 -7.97 11.60 26.69
C GLY A 390 -8.10 10.09 26.49
N PHE A 391 -7.21 9.46 25.72
CA PHE A 391 -7.09 8.01 25.58
C PHE A 391 -5.84 7.51 26.31
N ASP A 392 -6.02 6.56 27.22
CA ASP A 392 -4.92 5.87 27.90
C ASP A 392 -4.81 4.45 27.36
N PRO A 393 -3.81 4.14 26.51
CA PRO A 393 -3.64 2.82 25.94
C PRO A 393 -3.31 1.76 27.00
N SER A 394 -2.75 2.15 28.16
CA SER A 394 -2.29 1.21 29.19
C SER A 394 -3.43 0.42 29.85
N VAL A 395 -4.67 0.91 29.75
CA VAL A 395 -5.90 0.28 30.25
C VAL A 395 -6.37 -0.87 29.35
N TYR A 396 -5.88 -0.93 28.11
CA TYR A 396 -6.23 -1.95 27.12
C TYR A 396 -5.07 -2.91 26.89
N GLN A 397 -5.37 -4.05 26.29
CA GLN A 397 -4.37 -5.02 25.89
C GLN A 397 -4.73 -5.63 24.53
N THR A 398 -3.69 -6.01 23.81
CA THR A 398 -3.75 -6.82 22.60
C THR A 398 -3.13 -8.17 22.91
N ILE A 399 -3.84 -9.25 22.59
CA ILE A 399 -3.31 -10.60 22.63
C ILE A 399 -3.34 -11.20 21.23
N GLN A 400 -2.34 -12.01 20.90
CA GLN A 400 -2.37 -12.86 19.73
C GLN A 400 -2.60 -14.30 20.17
N VAL A 401 -3.58 -14.95 19.56
CA VAL A 401 -3.90 -16.36 19.79
C VAL A 401 -3.85 -17.12 18.48
N PHE A 402 -3.70 -18.44 18.57
CA PHE A 402 -3.74 -19.34 17.42
C PHE A 402 -4.84 -20.37 17.64
N TYR A 403 -5.93 -20.24 16.90
CA TYR A 403 -7.08 -21.14 17.04
C TYR A 403 -7.07 -22.19 15.92
N PRO A 404 -7.50 -23.44 16.18
CA PRO A 404 -7.62 -24.44 15.13
C PRO A 404 -8.83 -24.14 14.23
N SER A 405 -8.62 -24.16 12.91
CA SER A 405 -9.69 -24.24 11.92
C SER A 405 -10.30 -25.65 11.87
N LYS A 406 -11.28 -25.85 10.99
CA LYS A 406 -12.00 -27.12 10.81
C LYS A 406 -11.08 -28.28 10.44
N ASP A 407 -10.04 -28.02 9.65
CA ASP A 407 -9.05 -29.01 9.20
C ASP A 407 -7.86 -29.15 10.17
N GLY A 408 -7.87 -28.41 11.29
CA GLY A 408 -6.78 -28.40 12.29
C GLY A 408 -5.70 -27.34 12.06
N THR A 409 -5.70 -26.63 10.93
CA THR A 409 -4.76 -25.52 10.66
C THR A 409 -4.86 -24.46 11.75
N LYS A 410 -3.72 -23.99 12.26
CA LYS A 410 -3.70 -22.92 13.27
C LYS A 410 -3.81 -21.57 12.58
N ILE A 411 -4.85 -20.80 12.90
CA ILE A 411 -5.11 -19.48 12.35
C ILE A 411 -4.79 -18.43 13.41
N PRO A 412 -3.99 -17.39 13.11
CA PRO A 412 -3.75 -16.30 14.04
C PRO A 412 -5.00 -15.44 14.20
N MET A 413 -5.18 -14.90 15.40
CA MET A 413 -6.17 -13.88 15.66
C MET A 413 -5.64 -12.90 16.70
N PHE A 414 -5.72 -11.60 16.38
CA PHE A 414 -5.54 -10.56 17.39
C PHE A 414 -6.87 -10.32 18.10
N ILE A 415 -6.82 -10.19 19.43
CA ILE A 415 -7.97 -9.81 20.26
C ILE A 415 -7.56 -8.59 21.09
N ILE A 416 -8.35 -7.53 20.99
CA ILE A 416 -8.12 -6.25 21.66
C ILE A 416 -9.30 -5.99 22.60
N HIS A 417 -9.00 -5.76 23.88
CA HIS A 417 -10.02 -5.50 24.88
C HIS A 417 -9.45 -4.77 26.10
N LYS A 418 -10.34 -4.31 26.99
CA LYS A 418 -9.95 -3.72 28.28
C LYS A 418 -9.28 -4.78 29.18
N LYS A 419 -8.22 -4.41 29.89
CA LYS A 419 -7.58 -5.30 30.88
C LYS A 419 -8.56 -5.69 31.98
N GLY A 420 -8.47 -6.94 32.45
CA GLY A 420 -9.22 -7.43 33.60
C GLY A 420 -10.71 -7.73 33.36
N ILE A 421 -11.18 -7.81 32.11
CA ILE A 421 -12.54 -8.30 31.83
C ILE A 421 -12.71 -9.76 32.27
N LYS A 422 -13.93 -10.13 32.67
CA LYS A 422 -14.30 -11.52 32.90
C LYS A 422 -14.68 -12.17 31.57
N LEU A 423 -14.19 -13.37 31.29
CA LEU A 423 -14.57 -14.14 30.11
C LEU A 423 -15.84 -14.96 30.41
N ASP A 424 -16.97 -14.28 30.53
CA ASP A 424 -18.28 -14.84 30.90
C ASP A 424 -19.32 -14.80 29.76
N GLY A 425 -18.88 -14.53 28.53
CA GLY A 425 -19.71 -14.44 27.33
C GLY A 425 -20.56 -13.16 27.26
N SER A 426 -20.35 -12.22 28.18
CA SER A 426 -21.20 -11.03 28.30
C SER A 426 -20.86 -9.91 27.31
N HIS A 427 -19.65 -9.86 26.75
CA HIS A 427 -19.19 -8.72 25.95
C HIS A 427 -19.71 -8.78 24.50
N PRO A 428 -20.11 -7.64 23.90
CA PRO A 428 -20.27 -7.54 22.46
C PRO A 428 -18.91 -7.70 21.77
N ALA A 429 -18.87 -8.45 20.67
CA ALA A 429 -17.66 -8.67 19.91
C ALA A 429 -17.80 -8.14 18.49
N PHE A 430 -16.71 -7.56 17.97
CA PHE A 430 -16.57 -7.14 16.58
C PHE A 430 -15.44 -7.97 15.97
N LEU A 431 -15.80 -8.95 15.13
CA LEU A 431 -14.86 -9.82 14.44
C LEU A 431 -14.67 -9.36 13.00
N TYR A 432 -13.43 -8.99 12.66
CA TYR A 432 -13.04 -8.54 11.33
C TYR A 432 -12.24 -9.59 10.58
N GLY A 433 -12.46 -9.70 9.27
CA GLY A 433 -11.70 -10.58 8.38
C GLY A 433 -11.73 -10.12 6.92
N TYR A 434 -10.78 -10.65 6.13
CA TYR A 434 -10.69 -10.40 4.69
C TYR A 434 -10.50 -11.71 3.90
N GLY A 435 -9.33 -12.35 3.98
CA GLY A 435 -9.06 -13.68 3.40
C GLY A 435 -9.08 -13.73 1.88
N GLY A 436 -8.08 -13.14 1.23
CA GLY A 436 -7.92 -13.20 -0.23
C GLY A 436 -6.83 -12.27 -0.75
N PHE A 437 -6.43 -12.49 -2.01
CA PHE A 437 -5.59 -11.58 -2.80
C PHE A 437 -4.19 -11.31 -2.20
N ASN A 438 -3.67 -12.27 -1.43
CA ASN A 438 -2.38 -12.15 -0.74
C ASN A 438 -2.28 -10.93 0.22
N ILE A 439 -3.42 -10.35 0.62
CA ILE A 439 -3.45 -9.21 1.53
C ILE A 439 -3.36 -9.70 2.98
N SER A 440 -2.30 -9.28 3.68
CA SER A 440 -2.13 -9.50 5.12
C SER A 440 -2.90 -8.46 5.94
N ILE A 441 -3.71 -8.89 6.91
CA ILE A 441 -4.42 -7.97 7.82
C ILE A 441 -3.60 -7.74 9.09
N THR A 442 -2.70 -6.78 9.05
CA THR A 442 -1.75 -6.49 10.13
C THR A 442 -2.31 -5.46 11.15
N PRO A 443 -1.69 -5.33 12.34
CA PRO A 443 -2.14 -4.36 13.34
C PRO A 443 -2.21 -2.92 12.82
N SER A 444 -3.33 -2.25 13.02
CA SER A 444 -3.53 -0.87 12.59
C SER A 444 -4.44 -0.11 13.54
N TYR A 445 -4.17 1.19 13.69
CA TYR A 445 -4.93 2.05 14.57
C TYR A 445 -6.29 2.42 13.98
N SER A 446 -7.34 2.34 14.80
CA SER A 446 -8.68 2.74 14.40
C SER A 446 -9.43 3.37 15.58
N VAL A 447 -9.73 4.65 15.45
CA VAL A 447 -10.47 5.41 16.48
C VAL A 447 -11.85 4.81 16.73
N SER A 448 -12.57 4.42 15.67
CA SER A 448 -13.91 3.83 15.81
C SER A 448 -13.87 2.50 16.56
N ARG A 449 -12.86 1.66 16.31
CA ARG A 449 -12.65 0.41 17.06
C ARG A 449 -12.32 0.69 18.54
N LEU A 450 -11.54 1.72 18.84
CA LEU A 450 -11.27 2.12 20.23
C LEU A 450 -12.52 2.62 20.94
N ILE A 451 -13.38 3.38 20.27
CA ILE A 451 -14.67 3.81 20.83
C ILE A 451 -15.54 2.60 21.15
N PHE A 452 -15.58 1.61 20.26
CA PHE A 452 -16.30 0.36 20.50
C PHE A 452 -15.79 -0.35 21.77
N VAL A 453 -14.48 -0.54 21.90
CA VAL A 453 -13.90 -1.19 23.10
C VAL A 453 -14.15 -0.35 24.37
N ARG A 454 -13.95 0.97 24.29
CA ARG A 454 -14.01 1.87 25.45
C ARG A 454 -15.42 2.15 25.94
N HIS A 455 -16.29 2.58 25.04
CA HIS A 455 -17.60 3.15 25.36
C HIS A 455 -18.73 2.14 25.22
N LEU A 456 -18.53 1.07 24.43
CA LEU A 456 -19.53 0.02 24.22
C LEU A 456 -19.13 -1.32 24.88
N GLY A 457 -18.03 -1.34 25.64
CA GLY A 457 -17.56 -2.53 26.36
C GLY A 457 -17.15 -3.67 25.42
N GLY A 458 -16.74 -3.33 24.20
CA GLY A 458 -16.51 -4.28 23.13
C GLY A 458 -15.21 -5.08 23.25
N VAL A 459 -15.22 -6.28 22.64
CA VAL A 459 -14.03 -7.06 22.31
C VAL A 459 -13.83 -6.99 20.80
N LEU A 460 -12.72 -6.42 20.36
CA LEU A 460 -12.34 -6.42 18.94
C LEU A 460 -11.53 -7.69 18.65
N ALA A 461 -11.81 -8.35 17.53
CA ALA A 461 -11.02 -9.46 17.04
C ALA A 461 -10.71 -9.29 15.54
N VAL A 462 -9.50 -9.67 15.14
CA VAL A 462 -9.06 -9.69 13.73
C VAL A 462 -8.52 -11.08 13.45
N ALA A 463 -9.23 -11.85 12.63
CA ALA A 463 -8.82 -13.20 12.27
C ALA A 463 -8.01 -13.18 10.97
N ASN A 464 -6.77 -13.64 11.04
CA ASN A 464 -5.83 -13.70 9.92
C ASN A 464 -6.02 -14.99 9.12
N ILE A 465 -7.22 -15.14 8.57
CA ILE A 465 -7.67 -16.34 7.85
C ILE A 465 -6.88 -16.58 6.56
N ARG A 466 -6.90 -17.81 6.04
CA ARG A 466 -6.26 -18.15 4.76
C ARG A 466 -6.82 -17.34 3.60
N GLY A 467 -6.06 -17.31 2.50
CA GLY A 467 -6.29 -16.42 1.35
C GLY A 467 -5.56 -15.09 1.49
N GLY A 468 -5.20 -14.67 2.70
CA GLY A 468 -4.28 -13.55 2.90
C GLY A 468 -2.82 -13.93 2.64
N GLY A 469 -1.90 -12.99 2.88
CA GLY A 469 -0.45 -13.15 2.68
C GLY A 469 0.34 -13.42 3.95
N GLU A 470 -0.32 -13.67 5.09
CA GLU A 470 0.32 -13.68 6.41
C GLU A 470 1.46 -14.71 6.55
N TYR A 471 1.36 -15.83 5.83
CA TYR A 471 2.38 -16.88 5.75
C TYR A 471 2.73 -17.21 4.30
N GLY A 472 2.81 -16.15 3.48
CA GLY A 472 3.27 -16.22 2.10
C GLY A 472 2.27 -16.87 1.15
N GLU A 473 2.76 -17.24 -0.03
CA GLU A 473 1.91 -17.72 -1.12
C GLU A 473 1.21 -19.06 -0.81
N THR A 474 1.73 -19.84 0.14
CA THR A 474 1.03 -21.04 0.64
C THR A 474 -0.24 -20.68 1.40
N TRP A 475 -0.22 -19.59 2.18
CA TRP A 475 -1.39 -19.09 2.92
C TRP A 475 -2.44 -18.54 1.96
N HIS A 476 -2.00 -17.82 0.94
CA HIS A 476 -2.84 -17.31 -0.13
C HIS A 476 -3.52 -18.47 -0.87
N LYS A 477 -2.74 -19.43 -1.39
CA LYS A 477 -3.26 -20.62 -2.10
C LYS A 477 -4.17 -21.50 -1.23
N GLY A 478 -3.98 -21.47 0.09
CA GLY A 478 -4.83 -22.13 1.07
C GLY A 478 -6.27 -21.61 1.15
N GLY A 479 -6.56 -20.44 0.54
CA GLY A 479 -7.88 -19.78 0.59
C GLY A 479 -8.39 -19.22 -0.75
N ILE A 480 -7.93 -19.73 -1.89
CA ILE A 480 -8.40 -19.32 -3.22
C ILE A 480 -8.89 -20.48 -4.05
N LEU A 481 -9.55 -20.18 -5.18
CA LEU A 481 -10.04 -21.17 -6.14
C LEU A 481 -10.90 -22.24 -5.43
N ALA A 482 -10.58 -23.52 -5.61
CA ALA A 482 -11.27 -24.63 -4.95
C ALA A 482 -11.18 -24.58 -3.41
N ASN A 483 -10.18 -23.89 -2.86
CA ASN A 483 -9.96 -23.75 -1.42
C ASN A 483 -10.66 -22.52 -0.82
N LYS A 484 -11.43 -21.74 -1.58
CA LYS A 484 -12.06 -20.52 -1.05
C LYS A 484 -12.97 -20.78 0.16
N GLN A 485 -13.56 -21.98 0.25
CA GLN A 485 -14.35 -22.39 1.41
C GLN A 485 -13.56 -22.35 2.73
N ASN A 486 -12.24 -22.57 2.67
CA ASN A 486 -11.38 -22.53 3.84
C ASN A 486 -11.38 -21.15 4.51
N CYS A 487 -11.48 -20.05 3.74
CA CYS A 487 -11.61 -18.70 4.31
C CYS A 487 -12.83 -18.61 5.23
N PHE A 488 -13.98 -19.13 4.77
CA PHE A 488 -15.22 -19.10 5.52
C PHE A 488 -15.15 -20.03 6.74
N ASP A 489 -14.58 -21.22 6.57
CA ASP A 489 -14.40 -22.19 7.66
C ASP A 489 -13.46 -21.63 8.75
N ASP A 490 -12.36 -20.99 8.36
CA ASP A 490 -11.42 -20.32 9.27
C ASP A 490 -12.15 -19.22 10.06
N PHE A 491 -12.95 -18.39 9.40
CA PHE A 491 -13.64 -17.27 10.04
C PHE A 491 -14.78 -17.71 10.97
N GLN A 492 -15.51 -18.76 10.60
CA GLN A 492 -16.48 -19.40 11.49
C GLN A 492 -15.80 -20.02 12.72
N CYS A 493 -14.61 -20.60 12.56
CA CYS A 493 -13.82 -21.11 13.68
C CYS A 493 -13.30 -20.00 14.59
N ALA A 494 -12.98 -18.80 14.08
CA ALA A 494 -12.69 -17.64 14.93
C ALA A 494 -13.89 -17.28 15.81
N ALA A 495 -15.09 -17.19 15.22
CA ALA A 495 -16.31 -16.94 15.97
C ALA A 495 -16.56 -18.00 17.06
N LYS A 496 -16.43 -19.30 16.71
CA LYS A 496 -16.56 -20.41 17.66
C LYS A 496 -15.53 -20.34 18.78
N TYR A 497 -14.28 -19.97 18.48
CA TYR A 497 -13.22 -19.79 19.46
C TYR A 497 -13.59 -18.67 20.46
N LEU A 498 -13.97 -17.49 19.97
CA LEU A 498 -14.35 -16.35 20.83
C LEU A 498 -15.53 -16.70 21.76
N ILE A 499 -16.50 -17.48 21.27
CA ILE A 499 -17.65 -17.94 22.06
C ILE A 499 -17.20 -18.97 23.11
N LYS A 500 -16.42 -19.98 22.69
CA LYS A 500 -15.95 -21.06 23.57
C LYS A 500 -15.09 -20.55 24.73
N GLU A 501 -14.18 -19.62 24.44
CA GLU A 501 -13.28 -19.05 25.44
C GLU A 501 -13.96 -17.95 26.28
N GLY A 502 -15.26 -17.70 26.10
CA GLY A 502 -16.04 -16.81 26.96
C GLY A 502 -15.87 -15.32 26.67
N TYR A 503 -15.28 -14.92 25.53
CA TYR A 503 -15.23 -13.49 25.16
C TYR A 503 -16.63 -12.95 24.86
N THR A 504 -17.47 -13.74 24.18
CA THR A 504 -18.78 -13.30 23.69
C THR A 504 -19.79 -14.45 23.59
N SER A 505 -20.97 -14.17 23.02
CA SER A 505 -21.99 -15.16 22.67
C SER A 505 -22.53 -14.88 21.26
N PRO A 506 -23.14 -15.86 20.56
CA PRO A 506 -23.56 -15.69 19.16
C PRO A 506 -24.41 -14.44 18.91
N LYS A 507 -25.37 -14.15 19.80
CA LYS A 507 -26.27 -12.99 19.69
C LYS A 507 -25.60 -11.63 19.90
N LYS A 508 -24.33 -11.61 20.31
CA LYS A 508 -23.54 -10.42 20.64
C LYS A 508 -22.34 -10.23 19.69
N LEU A 509 -22.20 -11.12 18.71
CA LEU A 509 -21.11 -11.09 17.74
C LEU A 509 -21.57 -10.36 16.48
N THR A 510 -20.86 -9.28 16.14
CA THR A 510 -20.93 -8.63 14.83
C THR A 510 -19.72 -9.07 14.01
N ILE A 511 -19.97 -9.49 12.77
CA ILE A 511 -18.91 -9.75 11.78
C ILE A 511 -18.83 -8.59 10.79
N ASN A 512 -17.62 -8.28 10.32
CA ASN A 512 -17.39 -7.20 9.36
C ASN A 512 -16.25 -7.53 8.40
N GLY A 513 -16.43 -7.11 7.15
CA GLY A 513 -15.42 -7.12 6.10
C GLY A 513 -15.87 -6.22 4.96
N GLY A 514 -14.92 -5.80 4.11
CA GLY A 514 -15.18 -4.94 2.95
C GLY A 514 -14.49 -5.47 1.71
N SER A 515 -15.01 -5.14 0.52
CA SER A 515 -14.56 -5.72 -0.75
C SER A 515 -14.67 -7.25 -0.72
N ASN A 516 -13.60 -8.03 -0.86
CA ASN A 516 -13.60 -9.48 -0.67
C ASN A 516 -14.02 -9.90 0.76
N GLY A 517 -13.75 -9.08 1.78
CA GLY A 517 -14.30 -9.30 3.12
C GLY A 517 -15.83 -9.12 3.19
N GLY A 518 -16.45 -8.46 2.21
CA GLY A 518 -17.90 -8.41 2.08
C GLY A 518 -18.51 -9.71 1.53
N LEU A 519 -17.74 -10.48 0.74
CA LEU A 519 -18.11 -11.85 0.35
C LEU A 519 -17.97 -12.83 1.54
N LEU A 520 -17.06 -12.56 2.45
CA LEU A 520 -16.83 -13.36 3.66
C LEU A 520 -17.98 -13.27 4.66
N VAL A 521 -18.61 -12.10 4.78
CA VAL A 521 -19.74 -11.80 5.67
C VAL A 521 -21.04 -12.32 5.07
#